data_AF-A0A7V7AA26-F1
#
_entry.id   AF-A0A7V7AA26-F1
#
_cell.length_a   1.000
_cell.length_b   1.000
_cell.length_c   1.000
_cell.angle_alpha   90.00
_cell.angle_beta   90.00
_cell.angle_gamma   90.00
#
_symmetry.space_group_name_H-M   'P 1'
#
loop_
_entity.id
_entity.type
_entity.pdbx_description
1 polymer ?
#
loop_
_entity_poly.entity_id
_entity_poly.type
_entity_poly.pdbx_seq_one_letter_code
_entity_poly.pdbx_strand_id
1 'polypeptide(L)'
;MARNHYYLDLEYTDKLKSLAELFADINALHPFRDGNGRTQREFISGLAKVNGINLDFKLVEGTEMIIASSESTKGDITKLLLLFNRIANSIPSDEQLKYIDQYILDTEIRERLKSNI
;
A
#
# COMPACT_ATOMS: atom_id res chain seq x y z
N MET A 1 -14.40 -12.22 -7.47
CA MET A 1 -13.29 -11.44 -6.89
C MET A 1 -13.65 -11.25 -5.43
N ALA A 2 -12.90 -11.86 -4.51
CA ALA A 2 -13.21 -11.73 -3.09
C ALA A 2 -13.23 -10.24 -2.71
N ARG A 3 -14.24 -9.84 -1.92
CA ARG A 3 -14.36 -8.48 -1.38
C ARG A 3 -13.27 -8.32 -0.31
N ASN A 4 -12.01 -8.19 -0.71
CA ASN A 4 -10.94 -7.82 0.20
C ASN A 4 -11.25 -6.37 0.60
N HIS A 5 -11.86 -6.16 1.77
CA HIS A 5 -12.40 -4.89 2.27
C HIS A 5 -11.30 -3.82 2.46
N TYR A 6 -10.65 -3.42 1.38
CA TYR A 6 -9.46 -2.58 1.34
C TYR A 6 -8.34 -3.07 2.26
N TYR A 7 -8.29 -4.39 2.52
CA TYR A 7 -7.36 -5.06 3.44
C TYR A 7 -7.59 -4.78 4.94
N LEU A 8 -8.64 -4.05 5.33
CA LEU A 8 -8.84 -3.66 6.73
C LEU A 8 -8.95 -4.83 7.70
N ASP A 9 -9.64 -5.88 7.28
CA ASP A 9 -9.92 -7.06 8.12
C ASP A 9 -8.75 -8.05 8.16
N LEU A 10 -7.63 -7.73 7.50
CA LEU A 10 -6.43 -8.54 7.51
C LEU A 10 -5.55 -8.19 8.71
N GLU A 11 -4.82 -9.19 9.20
CA GLU A 11 -3.74 -9.00 10.15
C GLU A 11 -2.63 -8.14 9.54
N TYR A 12 -1.82 -7.49 10.38
CA TYR A 12 -0.81 -6.53 9.94
C TYR A 12 0.15 -7.08 8.87
N THR A 13 0.60 -8.33 9.04
CA THR A 13 1.51 -8.99 8.08
C THR A 13 0.83 -9.23 6.73
N ASP A 14 -0.44 -9.58 6.74
CA ASP A 14 -1.22 -9.84 5.53
C ASP A 14 -1.57 -8.53 4.81
N LYS A 15 -1.84 -7.44 5.56
CA LYS A 15 -1.96 -6.09 4.99
C LYS A 15 -0.72 -5.70 4.20
N LEU A 16 0.47 -5.87 4.79
CA LEU A 16 1.73 -5.54 4.13
C LEU A 16 1.96 -6.38 2.88
N LYS A 17 1.66 -7.68 2.96
CA LYS A 17 1.75 -8.57 1.81
C LYS A 17 0.82 -8.12 0.68
N SER A 18 -0.45 -7.85 0.97
CA SER A 18 -1.41 -7.40 -0.04
C SER A 18 -1.08 -6.03 -0.63
N LEU A 19 -0.50 -5.11 0.16
CA LEU A 19 -0.01 -3.82 -0.33
C LEU A 19 1.19 -4.00 -1.28
N ALA A 20 2.13 -4.90 -0.96
CA ALA A 20 3.27 -5.20 -1.83
C ALA A 20 2.82 -5.89 -3.13
N GLU A 21 1.87 -6.83 -3.06
CA GLU A 21 1.27 -7.50 -4.23
C GLU A 21 0.58 -6.49 -5.14
N LEU A 22 -0.27 -5.63 -4.58
CA LEU A 22 -0.93 -4.57 -5.35
C LEU A 22 0.08 -3.58 -5.96
N PHE A 23 1.15 -3.24 -5.23
CA PHE A 23 2.23 -2.42 -5.78
C PHE A 23 2.86 -3.12 -6.99
N ALA A 24 3.20 -4.41 -6.90
CA ALA A 24 3.76 -5.16 -8.02
C ALA A 24 2.82 -5.19 -9.24
N ASP A 25 1.52 -5.43 -9.02
CA ASP A 25 0.52 -5.46 -10.09
C ASP A 25 0.41 -4.10 -10.80
N ILE A 26 0.33 -3.00 -10.04
CA ILE A 26 0.29 -1.64 -10.62
C ILE A 26 1.58 -1.33 -11.37
N ASN A 27 2.73 -1.78 -10.85
CA ASN A 27 4.03 -1.60 -11.52
C ASN A 27 4.04 -2.26 -12.90
N ALA A 28 3.52 -3.49 -12.98
CA ALA A 28 3.46 -4.27 -14.21
C ALA A 28 2.48 -3.68 -15.24
N LEU A 29 1.37 -3.08 -14.78
CA LEU A 29 0.41 -2.42 -15.66
C LEU A 29 0.98 -1.16 -16.33
N HIS A 30 1.85 -0.43 -15.61
CA HIS A 30 2.51 0.80 -16.08
C HIS A 30 1.56 1.75 -16.87
N PRO A 31 0.44 2.19 -16.25
CA PRO A 31 -0.73 2.71 -16.97
C PRO A 31 -0.56 4.12 -17.57
N PHE A 32 0.48 4.86 -17.18
CA PHE A 32 0.72 6.23 -17.65
C PHE A 32 1.90 6.30 -18.62
N ARG A 33 1.90 7.32 -19.48
CA ARG A 33 3.03 7.62 -20.38
C ARG A 33 4.30 8.00 -19.61
N ASP A 34 4.17 8.78 -18.54
CA ASP A 34 5.24 9.12 -17.59
C ASP A 34 4.62 9.30 -16.19
N GLY A 35 5.46 9.22 -15.15
CA GLY A 35 5.05 9.47 -13.77
C GLY A 35 4.53 8.25 -13.01
N ASN A 36 4.57 7.05 -13.60
CA ASN A 36 4.10 5.81 -12.98
C ASN A 36 4.63 5.62 -11.56
N GLY A 37 5.96 5.72 -11.37
CA GLY A 37 6.56 5.52 -10.05
C GLY A 37 6.10 6.54 -9.00
N ARG A 38 5.84 7.80 -9.39
CA ARG A 38 5.32 8.84 -8.47
C ARG A 38 3.88 8.50 -8.08
N THR A 39 3.03 8.30 -9.08
CA THR A 39 1.60 8.02 -8.85
C THR A 39 1.36 6.74 -8.07
N GLN A 40 2.11 5.68 -8.38
CA GLN A 40 2.01 4.40 -7.71
C GLN A 40 2.39 4.49 -6.22
N ARG A 41 3.51 5.15 -5.90
CA ARG A 41 3.92 5.33 -4.50
C ARG A 41 2.91 6.14 -3.71
N GLU A 42 2.40 7.23 -4.27
CA GLU A 42 1.37 8.04 -3.60
C GLU A 42 0.07 7.25 -3.38
N PHE A 43 -0.38 6.51 -4.40
CA PHE A 43 -1.58 5.67 -4.29
C PHE A 43 -1.45 4.60 -3.20
N ILE A 44 -0.34 3.84 -3.23
CA ILE A 44 -0.09 2.78 -2.25
C ILE A 44 0.12 3.35 -0.84
N SER A 45 0.76 4.53 -0.72
CA SER A 45 0.91 5.21 0.58
C SER A 45 -0.42 5.65 1.17
N GLY A 46 -1.34 6.19 0.34
CA GLY A 46 -2.68 6.56 0.78
C GLY A 46 -3.49 5.35 1.24
N LEU A 47 -3.43 4.25 0.49
CA LEU A 47 -4.11 3.01 0.86
C LEU A 47 -3.53 2.37 2.13
N ALA A 48 -2.20 2.39 2.29
CA ALA A 48 -1.52 1.93 3.49
C ALA A 48 -1.97 2.73 4.72
N LYS A 49 -2.07 4.06 4.60
CA LYS A 49 -2.53 4.95 5.68
C LYS A 49 -3.95 4.65 6.12
N VAL A 50 -4.86 4.39 5.17
CA VAL A 50 -6.22 3.92 5.47
C VAL A 50 -6.21 2.59 6.24
N ASN A 51 -5.18 1.78 6.06
CA ASN A 51 -4.96 0.52 6.78
C ASN A 51 -4.14 0.65 8.08
N GLY A 52 -3.87 1.87 8.54
CA GLY A 52 -3.10 2.09 9.77
C GLY A 52 -1.59 1.88 9.59
N ILE A 53 -1.09 1.98 8.36
CA ILE A 53 0.31 1.75 8.01
C ILE A 53 0.88 2.99 7.31
N ASN A 54 2.03 3.46 7.78
CA ASN A 54 2.84 4.43 7.06
C ASN A 54 4.00 3.72 6.36
N LEU A 55 4.18 3.99 5.07
CA LEU A 55 5.28 3.47 4.25
C LEU A 55 6.27 4.61 3.96
N ASP A 56 7.44 4.58 4.59
CA ASP A 56 8.45 5.61 4.37
C ASP A 56 9.37 5.26 3.18
N PHE A 57 8.91 5.60 1.97
CA PHE A 57 9.68 5.39 0.74
C PHE A 57 10.99 6.18 0.68
N LYS A 58 11.25 7.14 1.59
CA LYS A 58 12.55 7.82 1.67
C LYS A 58 13.66 6.91 2.17
N LEU A 59 13.29 5.81 2.83
CA LEU A 59 14.22 4.78 3.32
C LEU A 59 14.62 3.77 2.22
N VAL A 60 14.16 3.99 0.98
CA VAL A 60 14.39 3.08 -0.14
C VAL A 60 15.28 3.73 -1.18
N GLU A 61 16.41 3.09 -1.44
CA GLU A 61 17.30 3.50 -2.53
C GLU A 61 16.69 3.17 -3.90
N GLY A 62 16.96 4.04 -4.88
CA GLY A 62 16.40 3.87 -6.24
C GLY A 62 16.80 2.54 -6.89
N THR A 63 18.05 2.11 -6.70
CA THR A 63 18.55 0.82 -7.20
C THR A 63 17.86 -0.37 -6.54
N GLU A 64 17.56 -0.27 -5.24
CA GLU A 64 16.87 -1.32 -4.51
C GLU A 64 15.44 -1.50 -5.02
N MET A 65 14.72 -0.39 -5.22
CA MET A 65 13.37 -0.42 -5.79
C MET A 65 13.38 -1.01 -7.21
N ILE A 66 14.36 -0.66 -8.04
CA ILE A 66 14.50 -1.23 -9.39
C ILE A 66 14.68 -2.75 -9.34
N ILE A 67 15.57 -3.24 -8.46
CA ILE A 67 15.84 -4.67 -8.32
C ILE A 67 14.59 -5.40 -7.81
N ALA A 68 13.93 -4.88 -6.77
CA ALA A 68 12.74 -5.50 -6.21
C ALA A 68 11.58 -5.57 -7.23
N SER A 69 11.35 -4.50 -7.98
CA SER A 69 10.32 -4.45 -9.04
C SER A 69 10.65 -5.34 -10.24
N SER A 70 11.92 -5.51 -10.58
CA SER A 70 12.37 -6.42 -11.65
C SER A 70 12.09 -7.87 -11.28
N GLU A 71 12.42 -8.28 -10.06
CA GLU A 71 12.14 -9.65 -9.58
C GLU A 71 10.64 -9.92 -9.44
N SER A 72 9.85 -8.93 -8.97
CA SER A 72 8.39 -9.12 -8.88
C SER A 72 7.74 -9.32 -10.24
N THR A 73 8.25 -8.69 -11.30
CA THR A 73 7.79 -8.90 -12.68
C THR A 73 8.04 -10.33 -13.17
N LYS A 74 9.04 -11.02 -12.62
CA LYS A 74 9.34 -12.43 -12.89
C LYS A 74 8.52 -13.39 -12.00
N GLY A 75 7.67 -12.86 -11.13
CA GLY A 75 6.84 -13.61 -10.19
C GLY A 75 7.46 -13.79 -8.80
N ASP A 76 8.68 -13.29 -8.54
CA ASP A 76 9.29 -13.34 -7.21
C ASP A 76 9.10 -12.02 -6.46
N ILE A 77 8.09 -11.98 -5.59
CA ILE A 77 7.77 -10.80 -4.78
C ILE A 77 8.63 -10.66 -3.52
N THR A 78 9.50 -11.62 -3.21
CA THR A 78 10.19 -11.70 -1.92
C THR A 78 10.94 -10.43 -1.57
N LYS A 79 11.68 -9.86 -2.53
CA LYS A 79 12.45 -8.61 -2.31
C LYS A 79 11.56 -7.41 -2.04
N LEU A 80 10.44 -7.31 -2.77
CA LEU A 80 9.49 -6.21 -2.59
C LEU A 80 8.80 -6.31 -1.22
N LEU A 81 8.43 -7.52 -0.79
CA LEU A 81 7.84 -7.74 0.52
C LEU A 81 8.84 -7.42 1.65
N LEU A 82 10.12 -7.81 1.52
CA LEU A 82 11.16 -7.44 2.49
C LEU A 82 11.33 -5.92 2.60
N LEU A 83 11.31 -5.23 1.47
CA LEU A 83 11.37 -3.77 1.41
C LEU A 83 10.17 -3.14 2.12
N PHE A 84 8.94 -3.59 1.82
CA PHE A 84 7.72 -3.11 2.48
C PHE A 84 7.76 -3.32 4.00
N ASN A 85 8.15 -4.51 4.46
CA ASN A 85 8.28 -4.78 5.89
C ASN A 85 9.30 -3.85 6.58
N ARG A 86 10.39 -3.51 5.89
CA ARG A 86 11.44 -2.64 6.45
C ARG A 86 11.01 -1.19 6.57
N ILE A 87 10.19 -0.68 5.64
CA ILE A 87 9.77 0.73 5.62
C ILE A 87 8.42 0.99 6.28
N ALA A 88 7.70 -0.07 6.63
CA ALA A 88 6.39 0.02 7.25
C ALA A 88 6.48 0.28 8.75
N ASN A 89 5.62 1.18 9.23
CA ASN A 89 5.38 1.41 10.64
C ASN A 89 3.88 1.62 10.87
N SER A 90 3.35 1.06 11.96
CA SER A 90 1.98 1.30 12.37
C SER A 90 1.79 2.75 12.78
N ILE A 91 0.67 3.35 12.39
CA ILE A 91 0.26 4.67 12.87
C ILE A 91 -0.85 4.55 13.92
N PRO A 92 -1.01 5.53 14.83
CA PRO A 92 -2.11 5.55 15.79
C PRO A 92 -3.49 5.56 15.14
N SER A 93 -4.49 4.98 15.80
CA SER A 93 -5.87 4.91 15.28
C SER A 93 -6.47 6.28 15.00
N ASP A 94 -6.17 7.32 15.80
CA ASP A 94 -6.67 8.67 15.54
C ASP A 94 -6.05 9.27 14.26
N GLU A 95 -4.82 8.89 13.91
CA GLU A 95 -4.20 9.25 12.64
C GLU A 95 -4.81 8.47 11.48
N GLN A 96 -5.03 7.17 11.63
CA GLN A 96 -5.72 6.34 10.64
C GLN A 96 -7.12 6.88 10.32
N LEU A 97 -7.90 7.25 11.33
CA LEU A 97 -9.23 7.83 11.18
C LEU A 97 -9.19 9.15 10.38
N LYS A 98 -8.19 10.01 10.61
CA LYS A 98 -8.00 11.25 9.82
C LYS A 98 -7.77 10.95 8.34
N TYR A 99 -6.95 9.95 8.01
CA TYR A 99 -6.72 9.56 6.62
C TYR A 99 -7.95 8.94 5.96
N ILE A 100 -8.76 8.18 6.71
CA ILE A 100 -10.05 7.69 6.20
C ILE A 100 -10.99 8.85 5.88
N ASP A 101 -11.12 9.82 6.78
CA ASP A 101 -11.94 11.01 6.55
C ASP A 101 -11.46 11.83 5.34
N GLN A 102 -10.14 11.91 5.15
CA GLN A 102 -9.53 12.67 4.06
C GLN A 102 -9.62 11.98 2.69
N TYR A 103 -9.34 10.67 2.61
CA TYR A 103 -9.15 9.98 1.33
C TYR A 103 -10.41 9.26 0.83
N ILE A 104 -11.34 8.90 1.71
CA ILE A 104 -12.52 8.12 1.35
C ILE A 104 -13.70 9.05 1.22
N LEU A 105 -14.08 9.40 -0.01
CA LEU A 105 -15.16 10.36 -0.26
C LEU A 105 -16.56 9.75 -0.12
N ASP A 106 -16.69 8.45 -0.39
CA ASP A 106 -17.95 7.73 -0.23
C ASP A 106 -18.28 7.56 1.26
N THR A 107 -19.42 8.11 1.68
CA THR A 107 -19.82 8.13 3.09
C THR A 107 -20.11 6.74 3.65
N GLU A 108 -20.74 5.87 2.85
CA GLU A 108 -21.06 4.51 3.30
C GLU A 108 -19.78 3.70 3.52
N ILE A 109 -18.84 3.79 2.57
CA ILE A 109 -17.54 3.14 2.70
C ILE A 109 -16.80 3.72 3.91
N ARG A 110 -16.72 5.04 4.02
CA ARG A 110 -16.00 5.73 5.10
C ARG A 110 -16.47 5.27 6.48
N GLU A 111 -17.77 5.33 6.76
CA GLU A 111 -18.31 4.93 8.06
C GLU A 111 -18.05 3.45 8.36
N ARG A 112 -18.15 2.58 7.35
CA ARG A 112 -17.80 1.16 7.48
C ARG A 112 -16.32 0.95 7.79
N LEU A 113 -15.41 1.73 7.19
CA LEU A 113 -13.98 1.61 7.51
C LEU A 113 -13.70 2.06 8.94
N LYS A 114 -14.36 3.13 9.41
CA LYS A 114 -14.19 3.67 10.76
C LYS A 114 -14.72 2.73 11.84
N SER A 115 -15.77 1.94 11.57
CA SER A 115 -16.29 0.97 12.54
C SER A 115 -15.37 -0.23 12.81
N ASN A 116 -14.34 -0.42 11.98
CA ASN A 116 -13.38 -1.54 12.09
C ASN A 116 -12.05 -1.13 12.74
N ILE A 117 -11.98 0.08 13.31
CA ILE A 117 -10.81 0.66 13.99
C ILE A 117 -11.15 0.88 15.46
#